data_AF-A0A923WJS6-F1
#
_entry.id   AF-A0A923WJS6-F1
#
_cell.length_a   1.000
_cell.length_b   1.000
_cell.length_c   1.000
_cell.angle_alpha   90.00
_cell.angle_beta   90.00
_cell.angle_gamma   90.00
#
_symmetry.space_group_name_H-M   'P 1'
#
loop_
_entity.id
_entity.type
_entity.pdbx_description
1 polymer ?
#
loop_
_entity_poly.entity_id
_entity_poly.type
_entity_poly.pdbx_seq_one_letter_code
_entity_poly.pdbx_strand_id
1 'polypeptide(L)'
;MKAHTEAARKFLTEVIAGRLSADVFTLIESMKEQVSAFDSERHFNVSFSKIPRITGKTVLTLTEQEVSKAHAIKNGFTLQAWSIDRATRVLLILS
;
A
#
# COMPACT_ATOMS: atom_id res chain seq x y z
N MET A 1 10.92 11.68 -11.64
CA MET A 1 10.80 10.41 -10.89
C MET A 1 9.99 10.54 -9.61
N LYS A 2 10.23 11.55 -8.74
CA LYS A 2 9.52 11.72 -7.45
C LYS A 2 7.99 11.90 -7.55
N ALA A 3 7.48 12.63 -8.55
CA ALA A 3 6.05 12.91 -8.67
C ALA A 3 5.16 11.66 -8.88
N HIS A 4 5.61 10.69 -9.69
CA HIS A 4 4.87 9.44 -9.89
C HIS A 4 4.87 8.56 -8.63
N THR A 5 5.95 8.60 -7.85
CA THR A 5 6.06 7.85 -6.59
C THR A 5 5.06 8.37 -5.55
N GLU A 6 4.96 9.69 -5.40
CA GLU A 6 3.99 10.33 -4.50
C GLU A 6 2.54 10.06 -4.95
N ALA A 7 2.26 10.19 -6.24
CA ALA A 7 0.95 9.86 -6.79
C ALA A 7 0.58 8.38 -6.59
N ALA A 8 1.53 7.46 -6.80
CA ALA A 8 1.33 6.03 -6.54
C ALA A 8 1.11 5.74 -5.06
N ARG A 9 1.87 6.38 -4.16
CA ARG A 9 1.69 6.26 -2.71
C ARG A 9 0.28 6.68 -2.30
N LYS A 10 -0.16 7.87 -2.73
CA LYS A 10 -1.51 8.38 -2.44
C LYS A 10 -2.60 7.44 -2.96
N PHE A 11 -2.47 6.99 -4.21
CA PHE A 11 -3.42 6.06 -4.81
C PHE A 11 -3.49 4.72 -4.07
N LEU A 12 -2.34 4.13 -3.71
CA LEU A 12 -2.29 2.92 -2.90
C LEU A 12 -2.98 3.12 -1.55
N THR A 13 -2.73 4.24 -0.86
CA THR A 13 -3.40 4.58 0.39
C THR A 13 -4.92 4.64 0.23
N GLU A 14 -5.43 5.32 -0.80
CA GLU A 14 -6.87 5.39 -1.10
C GLU A 14 -7.48 3.98 -1.31
N VAL A 15 -6.85 3.16 -2.15
CA VAL A 15 -7.32 1.81 -2.49
C VAL A 15 -7.33 0.90 -1.24
N ILE A 16 -6.28 0.97 -0.42
CA ILE A 16 -6.12 0.14 0.77
C ILE A 16 -7.11 0.54 1.86
N ALA A 17 -7.29 1.85 2.11
CA ALA A 17 -8.21 2.36 3.12
C ALA A 17 -9.65 1.91 2.89
N GLY A 18 -10.10 1.84 1.62
CA GLY A 18 -11.45 1.39 1.27
C GLY A 18 -11.70 -0.11 1.46
N ARG A 19 -10.69 -0.91 1.81
CA ARG A 19 -10.75 -2.38 1.84
C ARG A 19 -10.33 -3.01 3.17
N LEU A 20 -9.90 -2.19 4.12
CA LEU A 20 -9.48 -2.63 5.44
C LEU A 20 -10.39 -2.01 6.51
N SER A 21 -10.47 -2.64 7.67
CA SER A 21 -11.10 -2.00 8.83
C SER A 21 -10.26 -0.81 9.31
N ALA A 22 -10.91 0.13 9.99
CA ALA A 22 -10.24 1.31 10.53
C ALA A 22 -9.06 0.95 11.45
N ASP A 23 -9.21 -0.08 12.29
CA ASP A 23 -8.16 -0.55 13.20
C ASP A 23 -6.94 -1.08 12.44
N VAL A 24 -7.18 -1.90 11.42
CA VAL A 24 -6.11 -2.47 10.59
C VAL A 24 -5.40 -1.36 9.80
N PHE A 25 -6.16 -0.41 9.27
CA PHE A 25 -5.60 0.73 8.54
C PHE A 25 -4.76 1.63 9.45
N THR A 26 -5.23 1.92 10.66
CA THR A 26 -4.48 2.69 11.67
C THR A 26 -3.17 2.00 12.05
N LEU A 27 -3.18 0.67 12.19
CA LEU A 27 -1.98 -0.10 12.44
C LEU A 27 -0.96 0.02 11.29
N ILE A 28 -1.43 0.00 10.03
CA ILE A 28 -0.56 0.18 8.86
C ILE A 28 0.04 1.59 8.82
N GLU A 29 -0.74 2.63 9.14
CA GLU A 29 -0.22 3.99 9.22
C GLU A 29 0.87 4.12 10.29
N SER A 30 0.67 3.53 11.48
CA SER A 30 1.71 3.47 12.51
C SER A 30 2.97 2.73 12.05
N MET A 31 2.83 1.64 11.29
CA MET A 31 3.98 0.93 10.72
C MET A 31 4.76 1.81 9.73
N LYS A 32 4.09 2.62 8.92
CA LYS A 32 4.74 3.54 7.97
C LYS A 32 5.55 4.60 8.70
N GLU A 33 5.00 5.17 9.77
CA GLU A 33 5.72 6.13 10.62
C GLU A 33 6.97 5.51 11.25
N GLN A 34 6.87 4.28 11.78
CA GLN A 34 8.01 3.58 12.38
C GLN A 34 9.12 3.27 11.37
N VAL A 35 8.77 2.96 10.11
CA VAL A 35 9.75 2.74 9.03
C VAL A 35 10.51 4.02 8.68
N SER A 36 9.95 5.19 8.96
CA SER A 36 10.63 6.48 8.75
C SER A 36 11.50 6.95 9.93
N ALA A 37 11.56 6.17 11.03
CA ALA A 37 12.27 6.54 12.27
C ALA A 37 13.68 5.90 12.37
N PHE A 38 14.37 6.12 13.51
CA PHE A 38 15.64 5.46 13.84
C PHE A 38 15.46 3.92 13.90
N ASP A 39 16.48 3.13 13.54
CA ASP A 39 16.39 1.66 13.35
C ASP A 39 15.37 1.19 12.29
N SER A 40 15.16 2.02 11.26
CA SER A 40 14.19 1.79 10.17
C SER A 40 14.29 0.41 9.52
N GLU A 41 15.48 -0.18 9.38
CA GLU A 41 15.65 -1.50 8.75
C GLU A 41 14.97 -2.62 9.55
N ARG A 42 15.14 -2.63 10.88
CA ARG A 42 14.49 -3.62 11.74
C ARG A 42 12.97 -3.42 11.72
N HIS A 43 12.52 -2.18 11.88
CA HIS A 43 11.09 -1.86 11.84
C HIS A 43 10.47 -2.20 10.49
N PHE A 44 11.17 -1.94 9.39
CA PHE A 44 10.76 -2.31 8.04
C PHE A 44 10.61 -3.83 7.91
N ASN A 45 11.64 -4.60 8.25
CA ASN A 45 11.61 -6.06 8.12
C ASN A 45 10.48 -6.70 8.95
N VAL A 46 10.26 -6.20 10.17
CA VAL A 46 9.17 -6.68 11.04
C VAL A 46 7.80 -6.30 10.47
N SER A 47 7.60 -5.06 10.04
CA SER A 47 6.34 -4.60 9.46
C SER A 47 6.02 -5.32 8.14
N PHE A 48 7.00 -5.40 7.24
CA PHE A 48 6.87 -6.04 5.93
C PHE A 48 6.50 -7.53 6.01
N SER A 49 7.09 -8.24 6.97
CA SER A 49 6.80 -9.66 7.22
C SER A 49 5.44 -9.89 7.88
N LYS A 50 4.97 -8.96 8.72
CA LYS A 50 3.66 -9.04 9.39
C LYS A 50 2.46 -8.78 8.49
N ILE A 51 2.60 -7.92 7.46
CA ILE A 51 1.48 -7.45 6.62
C ILE A 51 0.50 -8.56 6.19
N PRO A 52 0.91 -9.72 5.62
CA PRO A 52 -0.06 -10.72 5.15
C PRO A 52 -0.93 -11.33 6.24
N ARG A 53 -0.43 -11.38 7.49
CA ARG A 53 -1.19 -11.89 8.63
C ARG A 53 -2.23 -10.87 9.11
N ILE A 54 -1.98 -9.58 8.84
CA ILE A 54 -2.83 -8.46 9.25
C ILE A 54 -3.89 -8.18 8.19
N THR A 55 -3.49 -8.09 6.91
CA THR A 55 -4.38 -7.70 5.80
C THR A 55 -5.08 -8.89 5.15
N GLY A 56 -4.61 -10.11 5.38
CA GLY A 56 -4.96 -11.27 4.56
C GLY A 56 -4.42 -11.13 3.13
N LYS A 57 -4.87 -12.01 2.23
CA LYS A 57 -4.38 -12.11 0.83
C LYS A 57 -5.48 -11.97 -0.22
N THR A 58 -6.60 -11.38 0.14
CA THR A 58 -7.74 -11.18 -0.78
C THR A 58 -7.29 -10.37 -2.00
N VAL A 59 -7.66 -10.84 -3.19
CA VAL A 59 -7.38 -10.15 -4.45
C VAL A 59 -8.20 -8.86 -4.52
N LEU A 60 -7.56 -7.77 -4.93
CA LEU A 60 -8.19 -6.48 -5.14
C LEU A 60 -9.10 -6.55 -6.38
N THR A 61 -10.37 -6.27 -6.18
CA THR A 61 -11.30 -5.91 -7.26
C THR A 61 -11.27 -4.40 -7.42
N LEU A 62 -10.76 -3.90 -8.54
CA LEU A 62 -10.71 -2.47 -8.83
C LEU A 62 -11.97 -2.00 -9.53
N THR A 63 -12.41 -0.78 -9.22
CA THR A 63 -13.43 -0.09 -10.01
C THR A 63 -12.83 0.48 -11.30
N GLU A 64 -13.66 0.78 -12.29
CA GLU A 64 -13.21 1.45 -13.53
C GLU A 64 -12.51 2.79 -13.26
N GLN A 65 -12.96 3.49 -12.22
CA GLN A 65 -12.37 4.75 -11.76
C GLN A 65 -10.97 4.54 -11.18
N GLU A 66 -10.76 3.49 -10.38
CA GLU A 66 -9.45 3.14 -9.83
C GLU A 66 -8.50 2.67 -10.93
N VAL A 67 -8.97 1.89 -11.91
CA VAL A 67 -8.19 1.48 -13.08
C VAL A 67 -7.73 2.70 -13.88
N SER A 68 -8.64 3.64 -14.14
CA SER A 68 -8.33 4.88 -14.87
C SER A 68 -7.31 5.74 -14.11
N LYS A 69 -7.47 5.88 -12.78
CA LYS A 69 -6.50 6.58 -11.93
C LYS A 69 -5.11 5.94 -12.00
N ALA A 70 -5.02 4.61 -11.93
CA ALA A 70 -3.74 3.90 -12.00
C ALA A 70 -3.01 4.17 -13.32
N HIS A 71 -3.72 4.08 -14.46
CA HIS A 71 -3.15 4.36 -15.77
C HIS A 71 -2.68 5.80 -15.95
N ALA A 72 -3.39 6.77 -15.33
CA ALA A 72 -2.99 8.18 -15.36
C ALA A 72 -1.70 8.46 -14.57
N ILE A 73 -1.38 7.66 -13.54
CA ILE A 73 -0.14 7.83 -12.76
C ILE A 73 1.06 7.45 -13.60
N LYS A 74 1.02 6.31 -14.28
CA LYS A 74 2.08 5.85 -15.19
C LYS A 74 1.51 4.81 -16.14
N ASN A 75 1.86 4.90 -17.42
CA ASN A 75 1.44 3.89 -18.39
C ASN A 75 1.89 2.47 -17.94
N GLY A 76 0.97 1.51 -17.99
CA GLY A 76 1.19 0.14 -17.50
C GLY A 76 1.14 -0.04 -15.98
N PHE A 77 0.98 1.01 -15.17
CA PHE A 77 0.74 0.86 -13.73
C PHE A 77 -0.70 0.42 -13.48
N THR A 78 -0.85 -0.70 -12.77
CA THR A 78 -2.14 -1.28 -12.41
C THR A 78 -2.00 -2.13 -11.14
N LEU A 79 -3.09 -2.25 -10.37
CA LEU A 79 -3.21 -3.17 -9.24
C LEU A 79 -4.05 -4.40 -9.59
N GLN A 80 -4.35 -4.61 -10.89
CA GLN A 80 -5.12 -5.76 -11.36
C GLN A 80 -4.48 -7.06 -10.87
N ALA A 81 -5.30 -7.94 -10.28
CA ALA A 81 -4.88 -9.21 -9.70
C ALA A 81 -3.86 -9.12 -8.54
N TRP A 82 -3.60 -7.92 -7.99
CA TRP A 82 -2.81 -7.81 -6.77
C TRP A 82 -3.65 -8.21 -5.57
N SER A 83 -3.05 -8.87 -4.59
CA SER A 83 -3.64 -9.02 -3.27
C SER A 83 -3.48 -7.75 -2.44
N ILE A 84 -4.36 -7.58 -1.44
CA ILE A 84 -4.29 -6.45 -0.50
C ILE A 84 -2.95 -6.43 0.28
N ASP A 85 -2.37 -7.59 0.62
CA ASP A 85 -1.04 -7.64 1.25
C ASP A 85 0.06 -7.13 0.32
N ARG A 86 -0.01 -7.46 -0.98
CA ARG A 86 0.96 -7.01 -1.96
C ARG A 86 0.90 -5.49 -2.11
N ALA A 87 -0.31 -4.93 -2.25
CA ALA A 87 -0.49 -3.48 -2.33
C ALA A 87 0.03 -2.77 -1.08
N THR A 88 -0.28 -3.31 0.11
CA THR A 88 0.16 -2.74 1.39
C THR A 88 1.67 -2.80 1.57
N ARG A 89 2.33 -3.89 1.15
CA ARG A 89 3.79 -4.02 1.13
C ARG A 89 4.46 -3.01 0.20
N VAL A 90 3.89 -2.80 -0.97
CA VAL A 90 4.38 -1.77 -1.90
C VAL A 90 4.19 -0.39 -1.29
N LEU A 91 3.06 -0.10 -0.65
CA LEU A 91 2.87 1.16 0.09
C LEU A 91 3.96 1.35 1.14
N LEU A 92 4.32 0.31 1.90
CA LEU A 92 5.39 0.38 2.91
C LEU A 92 6.78 0.62 2.29
N ILE A 93 7.10 -0.02 1.16
CA ILE A 93 8.35 0.24 0.40
C ILE A 93 8.40 1.68 -0.10
N LEU A 94 7.25 2.20 -0.52
CA LEU A 94 7.13 3.55 -1.03
C LEU A 94 7.05 4.59 0.10
N SER A 95 7.02 4.22 1.38
CA SER A 95 6.80 5.09 2.54
C SER A 95 8.04 5.84 3.01
#